data_AF-A0A5M9K602-F1
#
_entry.id   AF-A0A5M9K602-F1
#
_cell.length_a   1.000
_cell.length_b   1.000
_cell.length_c   1.000
_cell.angle_alpha   90.00
_cell.angle_beta   90.00
_cell.angle_gamma   90.00
#
_symmetry.space_group_name_H-M   'P 1'
#
loop_
_entity.id
_entity.type
_entity.pdbx_description
1 polymer ?
#
loop_
_entity_poly.entity_id
_entity_poly.type
_entity_poly.pdbx_seq_one_letter_code
_entity_poly.pdbx_strand_id
1 'polypeptide(L)'
;MSTSPQTPESNQQLTTDHASQRREPESTPSSSELTSVTLKLRKALRNFPDFPIPGIDFVDILPLFANHDLHESLIRALELQVLLVNDGKKPDVIVGLDARGFLFGPSLALRLGAGFAPVRKRGKLPGPTEEASFEKEYGQDYFQIQKDAIKPGNRYWL
;
A
#
# COMPACT_ATOMS: atom_id res chain seq x y z
N MET A 1 37.42 30.46 62.30
CA MET A 1 36.67 31.15 61.23
C MET A 1 37.70 31.99 60.44
N SER A 2 38.69 31.37 59.79
CA SER A 2 38.67 30.67 58.49
C SER A 2 38.38 31.58 57.30
N THR A 3 39.43 32.20 56.75
CA THR A 3 39.50 32.63 55.34
C THR A 3 40.97 32.57 54.88
N SER A 4 41.29 31.55 54.07
CA SER A 4 42.51 31.49 53.26
C SER A 4 42.25 32.13 51.89
N PRO A 5 43.22 32.82 51.28
CA PRO A 5 43.14 33.26 49.89
C PRO A 5 43.84 32.28 48.95
N GLN A 6 43.24 31.99 47.79
CA GLN A 6 43.95 31.38 46.65
C GLN A 6 43.56 32.07 45.33
N THR A 7 44.61 32.28 44.56
CA THR A 7 44.83 32.95 43.27
C THR A 7 44.06 32.31 42.10
N PRO A 8 43.75 33.04 41.00
CA PRO A 8 43.01 32.47 39.88
C PRO A 8 43.93 31.78 38.87
N GLU A 9 43.55 30.58 38.42
CA GLU A 9 44.15 29.92 37.25
C GLU A 9 43.13 29.82 36.11
N SER A 10 43.62 30.26 34.95
CA SER A 10 43.03 30.22 33.62
C SER A 10 42.68 28.81 33.18
N ASN A 11 41.45 28.58 32.72
CA ASN A 11 41.11 27.36 31.99
C ASN A 11 40.69 27.69 30.55
N GLN A 12 41.47 27.16 29.60
CA GLN A 12 41.27 27.29 28.17
C GLN A 12 40.04 26.47 27.75
N GLN A 13 39.08 27.12 27.10
CA GLN A 13 37.89 26.47 26.58
C GLN A 13 38.20 25.93 25.19
N LEU A 14 38.41 24.61 25.10
CA LEU A 14 38.42 23.86 23.84
C LEU A 14 37.00 23.91 23.23
N THR A 15 36.86 24.68 22.16
CA THR A 15 35.76 24.56 21.21
C THR A 15 35.90 23.22 20.50
N THR A 16 35.03 22.27 20.80
CA THR A 16 34.87 21.06 19.98
C THR A 16 33.69 21.27 19.05
N ASP A 17 33.98 21.17 17.76
CA ASP A 17 33.08 21.35 16.64
C ASP A 17 31.88 20.39 16.71
N HIS A 18 30.68 20.97 16.83
CA HIS A 18 29.44 20.30 16.49
C HIS A 18 29.28 20.28 14.97
N ALA A 19 29.61 19.16 14.31
CA ALA A 19 29.22 18.97 12.91
C ALA A 19 28.96 17.49 12.57
N SER A 20 27.68 17.22 12.27
CA SER A 20 27.18 16.14 11.40
C SER A 20 27.26 14.69 11.90
N GLN A 21 26.42 14.37 12.89
CA GLN A 21 25.75 13.08 12.87
C GLN A 21 24.63 13.14 11.81
N ARG A 22 24.88 12.48 10.68
CA ARG A 22 23.92 12.26 9.59
C ARG A 22 22.78 11.41 10.17
N ARG A 23 21.66 12.03 10.57
CA ARG A 23 20.46 11.31 10.99
C ARG A 23 19.96 10.47 9.82
N GLU A 24 19.95 9.16 10.01
CA GLU A 24 19.14 8.27 9.18
C GLU A 24 17.67 8.70 9.28
N PRO A 25 16.88 8.63 8.19
CA PRO A 25 15.47 9.00 8.26
C PRO A 25 14.76 8.06 9.23
N GLU A 26 14.23 8.59 10.34
CA GLU A 26 13.40 7.85 11.28
C GLU A 26 12.24 7.20 10.53
N SER A 27 12.27 5.87 10.39
CA SER A 27 11.17 5.11 9.82
C SER A 27 9.95 5.23 10.75
N THR A 28 8.85 5.77 10.27
CA THR A 28 7.59 5.82 11.02
C THR A 28 7.11 4.41 11.37
N PRO A 29 6.40 4.22 12.51
CA PRO A 29 5.97 2.90 12.97
C PRO A 29 5.07 2.15 11.96
N SER A 30 4.32 2.87 11.13
CA SER A 30 3.53 2.28 10.04
C SER A 30 4.39 1.72 8.90
N SER A 31 5.54 2.33 8.62
CA SER A 31 6.46 1.91 7.54
C SER A 31 7.22 0.63 7.92
N SER A 32 7.65 0.53 9.19
CA SER A 32 8.30 -0.68 9.70
C SER A 32 7.33 -1.85 9.80
N GLU A 33 6.09 -1.63 10.25
CA GLU A 33 5.03 -2.64 10.26
C GLU A 33 4.76 -3.15 8.84
N LEU A 34 4.52 -2.25 7.88
CA LEU A 34 4.27 -2.59 6.48
C LEU A 34 5.39 -3.45 5.89
N THR A 35 6.65 -3.12 6.19
CA THR A 35 7.81 -3.88 5.74
C THR A 35 7.79 -5.31 6.28
N SER A 36 7.56 -5.48 7.58
CA SER A 36 7.49 -6.78 8.24
C SER A 36 6.38 -7.67 7.67
N VAL A 37 5.17 -7.10 7.55
CA VAL A 37 4.01 -7.81 7.02
C VAL A 37 4.22 -8.19 5.56
N THR A 38 4.80 -7.30 4.75
CA THR A 38 5.14 -7.59 3.34
C THR A 38 6.13 -8.74 3.22
N LEU A 39 7.15 -8.80 4.07
CA LEU A 39 8.11 -9.91 4.08
C LEU A 39 7.44 -11.24 4.42
N LYS A 40 6.51 -11.25 5.38
CA LYS A 40 5.70 -12.44 5.72
C LYS A 40 4.88 -12.91 4.52
N LEU A 41 4.18 -12.00 3.84
CA LEU A 41 3.33 -12.33 2.69
C LEU A 41 4.14 -12.89 1.52
N ARG A 42 5.29 -12.28 1.20
CA ARG A 42 6.16 -12.71 0.09
C ARG A 42 6.60 -14.17 0.22
N LYS A 43 6.85 -14.65 1.44
CA LYS A 43 7.25 -16.05 1.70
C LYS A 43 6.17 -17.08 1.37
N ALA A 44 4.91 -16.65 1.31
CA ALA A 44 3.78 -17.53 1.01
C ALA A 44 3.39 -17.52 -0.48
N LEU A 45 3.99 -16.63 -1.29
CA LEU A 45 3.77 -16.61 -2.74
C LEU A 45 4.40 -17.83 -3.39
N ARG A 46 3.75 -18.32 -4.45
CA ARG A 46 4.30 -19.38 -5.30
C ARG A 46 4.57 -18.82 -6.68
N ASN A 47 5.66 -19.28 -7.29
CA ASN A 47 6.01 -18.93 -8.65
C ASN A 47 5.77 -20.13 -9.56
N PHE A 48 5.20 -19.87 -10.72
CA PHE A 48 4.97 -20.84 -11.77
C PHE A 48 5.65 -20.33 -13.04
N PRO A 49 6.87 -20.80 -13.33
CA PRO A 49 7.58 -20.38 -14.54
C PRO A 49 6.85 -20.90 -15.79
N ASP A 50 6.99 -20.15 -16.88
CA ASP A 50 6.42 -20.46 -18.20
C ASP A 50 4.90 -20.61 -18.22
N PHE A 51 4.20 -19.84 -17.37
CA PHE A 51 2.74 -19.82 -17.29
C PHE A 51 2.19 -18.39 -17.43
N PRO A 52 1.09 -18.15 -18.18
CA PRO A 52 0.35 -19.12 -19.01
C PRO A 52 1.05 -19.47 -20.34
N ILE A 53 2.12 -18.76 -20.67
CA ILE A 53 2.94 -19.00 -21.88
C ILE A 53 4.43 -18.95 -21.51
N PRO A 54 5.32 -19.56 -22.32
CA PRO A 54 6.76 -19.53 -22.09
C PRO A 54 7.32 -18.12 -21.94
N GLY A 55 8.26 -17.94 -21.01
CA GLY A 55 8.91 -16.66 -20.70
C GLY A 55 8.20 -15.79 -19.66
N ILE A 56 7.02 -16.20 -19.14
CA ILE A 56 6.33 -15.51 -18.06
C ILE A 56 6.52 -16.27 -16.75
N ASP A 57 6.98 -15.57 -15.70
CA ASP A 57 6.97 -16.11 -14.33
C ASP A 57 5.70 -15.65 -13.59
N PHE A 58 4.75 -16.57 -13.42
CA PHE A 58 3.46 -16.25 -12.83
C PHE A 58 3.51 -16.35 -11.31
N VAL A 59 3.20 -15.24 -10.64
CA VAL A 59 3.07 -15.19 -9.19
C VAL A 59 1.64 -15.55 -8.78
N ASP A 60 1.51 -16.69 -8.12
CA ASP A 60 0.26 -17.15 -7.54
C ASP A 60 0.08 -16.62 -6.10
N ILE A 61 -0.98 -15.84 -5.94
CA ILE A 61 -1.38 -15.19 -4.68
C ILE A 61 -2.42 -16.00 -3.90
N LEU A 62 -2.98 -17.08 -4.47
CA LEU A 62 -4.04 -17.86 -3.84
C LEU A 62 -3.68 -18.42 -2.44
N PRO A 63 -2.43 -18.79 -2.14
CA PRO A 63 -2.05 -19.21 -0.79
C PRO A 63 -2.31 -18.16 0.29
N LEU A 64 -2.28 -16.86 -0.07
CA LEU A 64 -2.58 -15.79 0.88
C LEU A 64 -4.03 -15.83 1.36
N PHE A 65 -4.96 -16.28 0.52
CA PHE A 65 -6.38 -16.39 0.86
C PHE A 65 -6.74 -17.71 1.52
N ALA A 66 -5.97 -18.78 1.24
CA ALA A 66 -6.20 -20.10 1.82
C ALA A 66 -5.84 -20.18 3.32
N ASN A 67 -5.09 -19.21 3.84
CA ASN A 67 -4.72 -19.12 5.24
C ASN A 67 -5.27 -17.81 5.85
N HIS A 68 -6.08 -17.94 6.90
CA HIS A 68 -6.71 -16.81 7.58
C HIS A 68 -5.71 -15.72 7.99
N ASP A 69 -4.60 -16.10 8.63
CA ASP A 69 -3.62 -15.14 9.17
C ASP A 69 -2.87 -14.41 8.05
N LEU A 70 -2.63 -15.08 6.93
CA LEU A 70 -2.04 -14.46 5.74
C LEU A 70 -3.04 -13.53 5.04
N HIS A 71 -4.32 -13.89 5.00
CA HIS A 71 -5.35 -13.05 4.43
C HIS A 71 -5.51 -11.76 5.24
N GLU A 72 -5.59 -11.87 6.57
CA GLU A 72 -5.65 -10.70 7.46
C GLU A 72 -4.38 -9.83 7.32
N SER A 73 -3.21 -10.46 7.22
CA SER A 73 -1.94 -9.77 6.96
C SER A 73 -1.95 -9.03 5.62
N LEU A 74 -2.54 -9.61 4.56
CA LEU A 74 -2.68 -8.99 3.26
C LEU A 74 -3.54 -7.72 3.35
N ILE A 75 -4.72 -7.82 3.97
CA ILE A 75 -5.62 -6.67 4.13
C ILE A 75 -4.94 -5.57 4.96
N ARG A 76 -4.22 -5.93 6.03
CA ARG A 76 -3.46 -4.97 6.85
C ARG A 76 -2.36 -4.27 6.06
N ALA A 77 -1.59 -5.01 5.26
CA ALA A 77 -0.55 -4.41 4.43
C ALA A 77 -1.14 -3.44 3.40
N LEU A 78 -2.25 -3.81 2.75
CA LEU A 78 -2.94 -2.94 1.80
C LEU A 78 -3.49 -1.69 2.47
N GLU A 79 -4.12 -1.81 3.64
CA GLU A 79 -4.58 -0.67 4.43
C GLU A 79 -3.44 0.30 4.74
N LEU A 80 -2.33 -0.21 5.28
CA LEU A 80 -1.16 0.59 5.61
C LEU A 80 -0.58 1.30 4.38
N GLN A 81 -0.41 0.57 3.28
CA GLN A 81 0.10 1.10 2.02
C GLN A 81 -0.78 2.23 1.49
N VAL A 82 -2.09 2.00 1.49
CA VAL A 82 -3.09 2.95 1.02
C VAL A 82 -3.08 4.23 1.87
N LEU A 83 -3.06 4.10 3.20
CA LEU A 83 -2.98 5.26 4.09
C LEU A 83 -1.65 6.00 3.93
N LEU A 84 -0.54 5.28 3.76
CA LEU A 84 0.79 5.88 3.60
C LEU A 84 0.89 6.72 2.32
N VAL A 85 0.44 6.19 1.18
CA VAL A 85 0.49 6.88 -0.12
C VAL A 85 -0.44 8.09 -0.18
N ASN A 86 -1.48 8.12 0.66
CA ASN A 86 -2.51 9.14 0.64
C ASN A 86 -2.49 10.04 1.89
N ASP A 87 -1.35 10.19 2.56
CA ASP A 87 -1.15 11.05 3.75
C ASP A 87 -2.20 10.80 4.85
N GLY A 88 -2.54 9.54 5.08
CA GLY A 88 -3.52 9.11 6.09
C GLY A 88 -4.98 9.39 5.75
N LYS A 89 -5.28 9.93 4.56
CA LYS A 89 -6.67 10.12 4.11
C LYS A 89 -7.36 8.76 3.95
N LYS A 90 -8.69 8.75 3.84
CA LYS A 90 -9.48 7.55 3.54
C LYS A 90 -10.28 7.75 2.26
N PRO A 91 -10.52 6.67 1.49
CA PRO A 91 -11.35 6.73 0.31
C PRO A 91 -12.82 6.69 0.72
N ASP A 92 -13.69 7.21 -0.12
CA ASP A 92 -15.12 6.95 -0.04
C ASP A 92 -15.47 5.67 -0.82
N VAL A 93 -14.67 5.30 -1.83
CA VAL A 93 -14.84 4.08 -2.65
C VAL A 93 -13.49 3.41 -2.94
N ILE A 94 -13.41 2.08 -2.76
CA ILE A 94 -12.35 1.24 -3.34
C ILE A 94 -12.86 0.66 -4.65
N VAL A 95 -12.07 0.80 -5.70
CA VAL A 95 -12.36 0.28 -7.03
C VAL A 95 -11.58 -1.02 -7.21
N GLY A 96 -12.23 -2.11 -7.57
CA GLY A 96 -11.56 -3.39 -7.84
C GLY A 96 -11.57 -3.72 -9.33
N LEU A 97 -10.48 -4.27 -9.85
CA LEU A 97 -10.42 -4.77 -11.24
C LEU A 97 -10.70 -6.28 -11.31
N ASP A 98 -11.54 -6.68 -12.26
CA ASP A 98 -11.90 -8.08 -12.53
C ASP A 98 -10.66 -8.91 -12.97
N ALA A 99 -10.43 -10.13 -12.49
CA ALA A 99 -11.14 -10.82 -11.40
C ALA A 99 -10.38 -10.74 -10.07
N ARG A 100 -9.04 -10.72 -10.12
CA ARG A 100 -8.21 -10.91 -8.92
C ARG A 100 -8.31 -9.77 -7.92
N GLY A 101 -8.62 -8.55 -8.37
CA GLY A 101 -8.91 -7.43 -7.47
C GLY A 101 -10.14 -7.67 -6.59
N PHE A 102 -11.07 -8.54 -7.01
CA PHE A 102 -12.26 -8.89 -6.23
C PHE A 102 -11.96 -9.82 -5.07
N LEU A 103 -10.79 -10.46 -5.03
CA LEU A 103 -10.40 -11.34 -3.94
C LEU A 103 -10.12 -10.59 -2.64
N PHE A 104 -9.70 -9.32 -2.71
CA PHE A 104 -9.34 -8.50 -1.55
C PHE A 104 -9.97 -7.10 -1.53
N GLY A 105 -10.38 -6.57 -2.68
CA GLY A 105 -10.96 -5.23 -2.80
C GLY A 105 -12.15 -4.98 -1.86
N PRO A 106 -13.17 -5.86 -1.81
CA PRO A 106 -14.29 -5.71 -0.89
C PRO A 106 -13.87 -5.73 0.59
N SER A 107 -12.95 -6.63 0.96
CA SER A 107 -12.43 -6.73 2.32
C SER A 107 -11.64 -5.48 2.75
N LEU A 108 -10.87 -4.91 1.82
CA LEU A 108 -10.16 -3.65 2.03
C LEU A 108 -11.12 -2.46 2.15
N ALA A 109 -12.15 -2.40 1.30
CA ALA A 109 -13.19 -1.39 1.37
C ALA A 109 -13.87 -1.39 2.74
N LEU A 110 -14.26 -2.57 3.23
CA LEU A 110 -14.82 -2.76 4.56
C LEU A 110 -13.87 -2.28 5.67
N ARG A 111 -12.57 -2.66 5.59
CA ARG A 111 -11.55 -2.23 6.57
C ARG A 111 -11.39 -0.71 6.63
N LEU A 112 -11.44 -0.04 5.48
CA LEU A 112 -11.29 1.41 5.38
C LEU A 112 -12.58 2.19 5.67
N GLY A 113 -13.72 1.52 5.77
CA GLY A 113 -15.04 2.15 5.92
C GLY A 113 -15.54 2.82 4.62
N ALA A 114 -15.16 2.25 3.47
CA ALA A 114 -15.47 2.75 2.14
C ALA A 114 -16.48 1.84 1.42
N GLY A 115 -17.14 2.38 0.38
CA GLY A 115 -17.86 1.57 -0.60
C GLY A 115 -16.92 0.76 -1.49
N PHE A 116 -17.45 -0.21 -2.22
CA PHE A 116 -16.70 -0.97 -3.22
C PHE A 116 -17.37 -0.86 -4.60
N ALA A 117 -16.57 -0.58 -5.63
CA ALA A 117 -17.04 -0.48 -7.01
C ALA A 117 -16.26 -1.46 -7.93
N PRO A 118 -16.94 -2.42 -8.58
CA PRO A 118 -16.28 -3.32 -9.51
C PRO A 118 -16.07 -2.68 -10.89
N VAL A 119 -14.86 -2.80 -11.43
CA VAL A 119 -14.54 -2.57 -12.83
C VAL A 119 -14.40 -3.92 -13.53
N ARG A 120 -15.20 -4.14 -14.58
CA ARG A 120 -15.28 -5.44 -15.27
C ARG A 120 -15.10 -5.31 -16.77
N LYS A 121 -14.81 -6.42 -17.44
CA LYS A 121 -14.84 -6.47 -18.91
C LYS A 121 -16.22 -6.11 -19.45
N ARG A 122 -16.25 -5.61 -20.69
CA ARG A 122 -17.47 -5.24 -21.40
C ARG A 122 -18.59 -6.29 -21.30
N GLY A 123 -19.81 -5.84 -21.02
CA GLY A 123 -21.01 -6.68 -20.98
C GLY A 123 -21.18 -7.52 -19.72
N LYS A 124 -20.34 -7.31 -18.68
CA LYS A 124 -20.43 -8.04 -17.41
C LYS A 124 -21.12 -7.27 -16.28
N LEU A 125 -21.43 -5.99 -16.48
CA LEU A 125 -22.16 -5.16 -15.53
C LEU A 125 -23.56 -4.86 -16.07
N PRO A 126 -24.61 -4.93 -15.22
CA PRO A 126 -25.96 -4.54 -15.60
C PRO A 126 -26.14 -3.02 -15.55
N GLY A 127 -27.15 -2.52 -16.27
CA GLY A 127 -27.54 -1.11 -16.24
C GLY A 127 -26.57 -0.18 -16.98
N PRO A 128 -26.71 1.15 -16.79
CA PRO A 128 -25.85 2.13 -17.46
C PRO A 128 -24.39 2.05 -16.97
N THR A 129 -23.45 2.03 -17.91
CA THR A 129 -22.01 1.98 -17.64
C THR A 129 -21.25 3.11 -18.32
N GLU A 130 -20.10 3.49 -17.76
CA GLU A 130 -19.03 4.18 -18.48
C GLU A 130 -18.00 3.15 -18.99
N GLU A 131 -17.38 3.41 -20.14
CA GLU A 131 -16.41 2.52 -20.80
C GLU A 131 -15.04 3.19 -20.94
N ALA A 132 -13.98 2.42 -20.72
CA ALA A 132 -12.59 2.80 -21.01
C ALA A 132 -11.92 1.71 -21.84
N SER A 133 -11.32 2.09 -22.98
CA SER A 133 -10.62 1.17 -23.87
C SER A 133 -9.15 1.01 -23.51
N PHE A 134 -8.59 -0.18 -23.71
CA PHE A 134 -7.15 -0.43 -23.63
C PHE A 134 -6.69 -1.33 -24.79
N GLU A 135 -5.46 -1.11 -25.23
CA GLU A 135 -4.87 -1.88 -26.32
C GLU A 135 -4.20 -3.14 -25.79
N LYS A 136 -4.34 -4.23 -26.55
CA LYS A 136 -3.60 -5.47 -26.40
C LYS A 136 -2.69 -5.64 -27.61
N GLU A 137 -1.74 -6.56 -27.50
CA GLU A 137 -0.83 -6.93 -28.59
C GLU A 137 -1.56 -7.24 -29.90
N TYR A 138 -2.78 -7.80 -29.82
CA TYR A 138 -3.67 -8.00 -30.96
C TYR A 138 -5.11 -7.58 -30.60
N GLY A 139 -5.40 -6.30 -30.70
CA GLY A 139 -6.77 -5.74 -30.64
C GLY A 139 -7.04 -4.80 -29.46
N GLN A 140 -8.29 -4.34 -29.38
CA GLN A 140 -8.77 -3.42 -28.34
C GLN A 140 -9.74 -4.17 -27.41
N ASP A 141 -9.62 -3.97 -26.10
CA ASP A 141 -10.58 -4.48 -25.12
C ASP A 141 -11.05 -3.32 -24.22
N TYR A 142 -12.13 -3.54 -23.48
CA TYR A 142 -12.81 -2.48 -22.73
C TYR A 142 -13.10 -2.91 -21.31
N PHE A 143 -12.85 -1.98 -20.39
CA PHE A 143 -13.35 -2.04 -19.03
C PHE A 143 -14.58 -1.14 -18.86
N GLN A 144 -15.48 -1.58 -18.00
CA GLN A 144 -16.74 -0.92 -17.66
C GLN A 144 -16.85 -0.74 -16.16
N ILE A 145 -17.48 0.36 -15.76
CA ILE A 145 -17.96 0.62 -14.40
C ILE A 145 -19.40 1.18 -14.49
N GLN A 146 -20.27 0.87 -13.53
CA GLN A 146 -21.63 1.43 -13.51
C GLN A 146 -21.59 2.95 -13.25
N LYS A 147 -22.43 3.72 -13.95
CA LYS A 147 -22.39 5.21 -13.94
C LYS A 147 -22.59 5.81 -12.55
N ASP A 148 -23.29 5.11 -11.67
CA ASP A 148 -23.62 5.54 -10.32
C ASP A 148 -22.67 4.99 -9.23
N ALA A 149 -21.67 4.19 -9.62
CA ALA A 149 -20.73 3.58 -8.69
C ALA A 149 -19.82 4.60 -7.98
N ILE A 150 -19.54 5.74 -8.61
CA ILE A 150 -18.72 6.82 -8.07
C ILE A 150 -19.47 8.13 -8.25
N LYS A 151 -19.76 8.82 -7.14
CA LYS A 151 -20.49 10.09 -7.15
C LYS A 151 -19.51 11.27 -7.27
N PRO A 152 -19.94 12.41 -7.84
CA PRO A 152 -19.15 13.63 -7.81
C PRO A 152 -18.69 13.96 -6.38
N GLY A 153 -17.39 14.22 -6.21
CA GLY A 153 -16.79 14.53 -4.92
C GLY A 153 -16.27 13.32 -4.13
N ASN A 154 -16.59 12.08 -4.52
CA ASN A 154 -16.02 10.89 -3.90
C ASN A 154 -14.51 10.82 -4.15
N ARG A 155 -13.73 10.56 -3.10
CA ARG A 155 -12.36 10.06 -3.21
C ARG A 155 -12.42 8.56 -3.49
N TYR A 156 -11.70 8.11 -4.51
CA TYR A 156 -11.66 6.69 -4.87
C TYR A 156 -10.23 6.24 -5.15
N TRP A 157 -9.92 4.99 -4.81
CA TRP A 157 -8.62 4.37 -5.07
C TRP A 157 -8.80 3.00 -5.71
N LEU A 158 -7.93 2.68 -6.67
CA LEU A 158 -7.90 1.42 -7.41
C LEU A 158 -6.93 0.42 -6.76
#